data_AF-A0AAP0F035-F1
#
_entry.id   AF-A0AAP0F035-F1
#
_cell.length_a   1.000
_cell.length_b   1.000
_cell.length_c   1.000
_cell.angle_alpha   90.00
_cell.angle_beta   90.00
_cell.angle_gamma   90.00
#
_symmetry.space_group_name_H-M   'P 1'
#
loop_
_entity.id
_entity.type
_entity.pdbx_description
1 polymer ?
#
loop_
_entity_poly.entity_id
_entity_poly.type
_entity_poly.pdbx_seq_one_letter_code
_entity_poly.pdbx_strand_id
1 'polypeptide(L)'
;MFFGITMSPTQKEFIEQQCKIHNLTNVEIKIADITTHEMEDKYDRVIVVELIEHLKNYELLLRKISNWMTPDGLFFIEHHCHKTFAYSYEPLDEDDSFTEFFFPAGTFTILSANLLRIFGMMLRL
;
A
#
# COMPACT_ATOMS: atom_id res chain seq x y z
N MET A 1 15.30 7.30 11.22
CA MET A 1 14.40 8.26 10.55
C MET A 1 13.23 7.49 9.97
N PHE A 2 12.01 7.99 10.07
CA PHE A 2 10.82 7.44 9.43
C PHE A 2 10.55 8.22 8.16
N PHE A 3 10.32 7.50 7.06
CA PHE A 3 9.98 8.09 5.78
C PHE A 3 8.61 7.57 5.36
N GLY A 4 7.70 8.49 5.04
CA GLY A 4 6.34 8.17 4.59
C GLY A 4 6.08 8.70 3.19
N ILE A 5 5.28 7.97 2.42
CA ILE A 5 4.84 8.37 1.09
C ILE A 5 3.32 8.52 1.10
N THR A 6 2.82 9.59 0.51
CA THR A 6 1.39 9.80 0.27
C THR A 6 1.17 10.48 -1.07
N MET A 7 0.01 10.31 -1.69
CA MET A 7 -0.42 11.13 -2.82
C MET A 7 -1.22 12.37 -2.40
N SER A 8 -1.55 12.51 -1.12
CA SER A 8 -2.41 13.58 -0.60
C SER A 8 -1.58 14.70 0.04
N PRO A 9 -1.62 15.93 -0.51
CA PRO A 9 -0.99 17.09 0.12
C PRO A 9 -1.55 17.37 1.52
N THR A 10 -2.86 17.17 1.72
CA THR A 10 -3.52 17.39 3.00
C THR A 10 -3.05 16.40 4.07
N GLN A 11 -2.81 15.13 3.71
CA GLN A 11 -2.24 14.16 4.64
C GLN A 11 -0.82 14.56 5.04
N LYS A 12 0.02 14.97 4.08
CA LYS A 12 1.37 15.46 4.37
C LYS A 12 1.34 16.63 5.34
N GLU A 13 0.52 17.64 5.05
CA GLU A 13 0.41 18.83 5.90
C GLU A 13 -0.01 18.45 7.33
N PHE A 14 -1.03 17.61 7.48
CA PHE A 14 -1.47 17.13 8.78
C PHE A 14 -0.34 16.43 9.56
N ILE A 15 0.37 15.51 8.92
CA ILE A 15 1.47 14.78 9.57
C ILE A 15 2.60 15.73 10.00
N GLU A 16 3.01 16.66 9.13
CA GLU A 16 4.06 17.63 9.46
C GLU A 16 3.65 18.57 10.61
N GLN A 17 2.37 18.97 10.67
CA GLN A 17 1.82 19.73 11.80
C GLN A 17 1.86 18.91 13.10
N GLN A 18 1.46 17.64 13.06
CA GLN A 18 1.56 16.76 14.23
C GLN A 18 3.01 16.58 14.69
N CYS A 19 3.96 16.42 13.76
CA CYS A 19 5.38 16.31 14.11
C CYS A 19 5.87 17.56 14.86
N LYS A 20 5.45 18.77 14.45
CA LYS A 20 5.77 20.02 15.15
C LYS A 20 5.16 20.06 16.55
N ILE A 21 3.89 19.67 16.71
CA ILE A 21 3.19 19.66 18.00
C ILE A 21 3.86 18.70 18.99
N HIS A 22 4.29 17.54 18.51
CA HIS A 22 4.89 16.48 19.34
C HIS A 22 6.42 16.50 19.38
N ASN A 23 7.06 17.55 18.83
CA ASN A 23 8.52 17.70 18.74
C ASN A 23 9.23 16.48 18.11
N LEU A 24 8.61 15.85 17.11
CA LEU A 24 9.19 14.75 16.35
C LEU A 24 10.04 15.30 15.20
N THR A 25 11.34 15.05 15.25
CA THR A 25 12.32 15.50 14.24
C THR A 25 12.78 14.38 13.32
N ASN A 26 12.27 13.17 13.54
CA ASN A 26 12.71 11.94 12.88
C ASN A 26 11.68 11.43 11.85
N VAL A 27 10.79 12.29 11.34
CA VAL A 27 9.75 11.93 10.35
C VAL A 27 9.90 12.81 9.11
N GLU A 28 9.90 12.19 7.94
CA GLU A 28 9.90 12.85 6.64
C GLU A 28 8.75 12.31 5.79
N ILE A 29 7.98 13.19 5.15
CA ILE A 29 6.85 12.81 4.29
C ILE A 29 7.05 13.32 2.86
N LYS A 30 6.97 12.40 1.90
CA LYS A 30 7.05 12.68 0.46
C LYS A 30 5.66 12.61 -0.17
N ILE A 31 5.33 13.62 -0.97
CA ILE A 31 4.20 13.52 -1.90
C ILE A 31 4.69 12.82 -3.16
N ALA A 32 4.22 11.59 -3.41
CA ALA A 32 4.55 10.83 -4.60
C ALA A 32 3.51 9.74 -4.87
N ASP A 33 3.35 9.38 -6.14
CA ASP A 33 2.61 8.20 -6.57
C ASP A 33 3.51 6.97 -6.50
N ILE A 34 3.16 6.01 -5.64
CA ILE A 34 3.96 4.79 -5.43
C ILE A 34 4.13 3.96 -6.70
N THR A 35 3.18 4.04 -7.64
CA THR A 35 3.22 3.26 -8.89
C THR A 35 4.36 3.72 -9.80
N THR A 36 4.74 4.99 -9.74
CA THR A 36 5.79 5.59 -10.59
C THR A 36 7.01 6.07 -9.81
N HIS A 37 6.90 6.22 -8.49
CA HIS A 37 8.00 6.67 -7.66
C HIS A 37 9.15 5.66 -7.64
N GLU A 38 10.37 6.16 -7.77
CA GLU A 38 11.61 5.41 -7.64
C GLU A 38 12.53 6.13 -6.65
N MET A 39 13.31 5.35 -5.91
CA MET A 39 14.30 5.85 -4.95
C MET A 39 15.44 4.83 -4.78
N GLU A 40 16.62 5.34 -4.41
CA GLU A 40 17.80 4.52 -4.17
C GLU A 40 17.98 4.13 -2.69
N ASP A 41 17.35 4.89 -1.79
CA ASP A 41 17.38 4.68 -0.36
C ASP A 41 16.85 3.28 0.03
N LYS A 42 17.44 2.72 1.09
CA LYS A 42 17.10 1.40 1.62
C LYS A 42 16.65 1.51 3.07
N TYR A 43 15.68 0.70 3.45
CA TYR A 43 15.05 0.70 4.75
C TYR A 43 15.11 -0.69 5.38
N ASP A 44 15.40 -0.74 6.69
CA ASP A 44 15.38 -1.99 7.44
C ASP A 44 13.97 -2.52 7.65
N ARG A 45 12.95 -1.65 7.60
CA ARG A 45 11.55 -2.00 7.77
C ARG A 45 10.71 -1.23 6.76
N VAL A 46 9.92 -1.95 5.98
CA VAL A 46 8.91 -1.36 5.09
C VAL A 46 7.53 -1.82 5.55
N ILE A 47 6.62 -0.87 5.71
CA ILE A 47 5.27 -1.11 6.23
C ILE A 47 4.28 -0.61 5.18
N VAL A 48 3.36 -1.47 4.76
CA VAL A 48 2.25 -1.12 3.87
C VAL A 48 0.95 -1.49 4.56
N VAL A 49 0.08 -0.50 4.76
CA VAL A 49 -1.20 -0.68 5.45
C VAL A 49 -2.31 -0.29 4.50
N GLU A 50 -3.17 -1.24 4.14
CA GLU A 50 -4.42 -1.04 3.38
C GLU A 50 -4.25 -0.21 2.08
N LEU A 51 -3.11 -0.39 1.40
CA LEU A 51 -2.78 0.34 0.18
C LEU A 51 -3.04 -0.50 -1.09
N ILE A 52 -2.81 -1.81 -0.99
CA ILE A 52 -2.70 -2.66 -2.17
C ILE A 52 -4.04 -2.96 -2.81
N GLU A 53 -5.13 -2.81 -2.07
CA GLU A 53 -6.49 -2.95 -2.55
C GLU A 53 -6.77 -1.98 -3.72
N HIS A 54 -6.08 -0.85 -3.74
CA HIS A 54 -6.15 0.17 -4.79
C HIS A 54 -5.20 -0.07 -5.98
N LEU A 55 -4.36 -1.10 -5.91
CA LEU A 55 -3.36 -1.42 -6.93
C LEU A 55 -3.76 -2.68 -7.71
N LYS A 56 -3.23 -2.80 -8.93
CA LYS A 56 -3.55 -3.91 -9.84
C LYS A 56 -2.38 -4.85 -10.10
N ASN A 57 -1.14 -4.35 -10.10
CA ASN A 57 0.05 -5.17 -10.36
C ASN A 57 0.90 -5.35 -9.08
N TYR A 58 0.59 -6.40 -8.34
CA TYR A 58 1.25 -6.72 -7.07
C TYR A 58 2.69 -7.18 -7.23
N GLU A 59 3.03 -7.88 -8.32
CA GLU A 59 4.39 -8.33 -8.57
C GLU A 59 5.34 -7.14 -8.74
N LEU A 60 4.95 -6.15 -9.56
CA LEU A 60 5.75 -4.95 -9.77
C LEU A 60 5.91 -4.14 -8.48
N LEU A 61 4.82 -3.99 -7.71
CA LEU A 61 4.87 -3.31 -6.42
C LEU A 61 5.82 -4.01 -5.44
N LEU A 62 5.68 -5.33 -5.27
CA LEU A 62 6.51 -6.08 -4.34
C LEU A 62 7.98 -6.11 -4.76
N ARG A 63 8.25 -6.15 -6.07
CA ARG A 63 9.62 -6.02 -6.62
C ARG A 63 10.21 -4.64 -6.34
N LYS A 64 9.41 -3.58 -6.48
CA LYS A 64 9.81 -2.22 -6.14
C LYS A 64 10.11 -2.11 -4.64
N ILE A 65 9.23 -2.63 -3.79
CA ILE A 65 9.42 -2.66 -2.33
C ILE A 65 10.66 -3.47 -1.94
N SER A 66 10.91 -4.64 -2.54
CA SER A 66 12.12 -5.42 -2.26
C SER A 66 13.39 -4.65 -2.62
N ASN A 67 13.33 -3.80 -3.65
CA ASN A 67 14.44 -2.92 -4.02
C ASN A 67 14.59 -1.74 -3.04
N TRP A 68 13.67 -1.48 -2.13
CA TRP A 68 13.83 -0.46 -1.10
C TRP A 68 14.23 -1.04 0.25
N MET A 69 14.49 -2.35 0.32
CA MET A 69 14.86 -3.02 1.56
C MET A 69 16.37 -3.25 1.65
N THR A 70 16.90 -3.17 2.86
CA THR A 70 18.25 -3.69 3.16
C THR A 70 18.24 -5.22 3.06
N PRO A 71 19.41 -5.89 2.92
CA PRO A 71 19.47 -7.35 2.81
C PRO A 71 18.80 -8.10 3.98
N ASP A 72 18.84 -7.54 5.19
CA ASP A 72 18.20 -8.07 6.41
C ASP A 72 16.89 -7.34 6.75
N GLY A 73 16.34 -6.61 5.78
CA GLY A 73 15.13 -5.84 5.94
C GLY A 73 13.90 -6.74 6.12
N LEU A 74 12.89 -6.26 6.84
CA LEU A 74 11.61 -6.93 6.98
C LEU A 74 10.49 -6.12 6.34
N PHE A 75 9.61 -6.81 5.63
CA PHE A 75 8.41 -6.25 5.04
C PHE A 75 7.18 -6.67 5.86
N PHE A 76 6.38 -5.71 6.26
CA PHE A 76 5.06 -5.94 6.86
C PHE A 76 3.97 -5.38 5.96
N ILE A 77 2.94 -6.18 5.74
CA ILE A 77 1.78 -5.78 4.95
C ILE A 77 0.48 -6.16 5.63
N GLU A 78 -0.45 -5.22 5.66
CA GLU A 78 -1.83 -5.40 6.09
C GLU A 78 -2.75 -5.06 4.92
N HIS A 79 -3.76 -5.90 4.68
CA HIS A 79 -4.76 -5.67 3.64
C HIS A 79 -6.09 -6.34 4.01
N HIS A 80 -7.19 -5.78 3.50
CA HIS A 80 -8.50 -6.40 3.53
C HIS A 80 -8.53 -7.63 2.62
N CYS A 81 -9.22 -8.68 3.08
CA CYS A 81 -9.36 -9.89 2.29
C CYS A 81 -10.67 -10.62 2.54
N HIS A 82 -11.11 -11.35 1.51
CA HIS A 82 -11.97 -12.50 1.73
C HIS A 82 -11.11 -13.71 2.08
N LYS A 83 -11.59 -14.58 2.97
CA LYS A 83 -10.83 -15.75 3.44
C LYS A 83 -10.35 -16.65 2.29
N THR A 84 -11.12 -16.73 1.20
CA THR A 84 -10.91 -17.72 0.13
C THR A 84 -10.74 -17.12 -1.26
N PHE A 85 -11.42 -16.01 -1.57
CA PHE A 85 -11.62 -15.55 -2.95
C PHE A 85 -10.93 -14.21 -3.15
N ALA A 86 -10.52 -13.93 -4.38
CA ALA A 86 -10.07 -12.62 -4.81
C ALA A 86 -11.00 -12.14 -5.93
N TYR A 87 -11.42 -10.89 -5.90
CA TYR A 87 -12.32 -10.30 -6.88
C TYR A 87 -12.13 -8.78 -6.98
N SER A 88 -12.33 -8.24 -8.18
CA SER A 88 -12.49 -6.79 -8.38
C SER A 88 -13.74 -6.34 -7.66
N TYR A 89 -13.69 -5.17 -7.00
CA TYR A 89 -14.85 -4.60 -6.35
C TYR A 89 -15.71 -3.88 -7.40
N GLU A 90 -16.46 -4.68 -8.16
CA GLU A 90 -17.32 -4.27 -9.28
C GLU A 90 -18.71 -4.89 -9.12
N PRO A 91 -19.79 -4.21 -9.52
CA PRO A 91 -21.15 -4.73 -9.40
C PRO A 91 -21.29 -6.12 -10.02
N LEU A 92 -21.93 -7.04 -9.30
CA LEU A 92 -22.20 -8.38 -9.81
C LEU A 92 -23.22 -8.38 -10.96
N ASP A 93 -24.21 -7.51 -10.86
CA ASP A 93 -25.29 -7.30 -11.81
C ASP A 93 -25.87 -5.89 -11.64
N GLU A 94 -26.93 -5.59 -12.40
CA GLU A 94 -27.62 -4.29 -12.39
C GLU A 94 -28.38 -4.00 -11.09
N ASP A 95 -28.61 -5.00 -10.23
CA ASP A 95 -29.27 -4.85 -8.94
C ASP A 95 -28.27 -4.58 -7.79
N ASP A 96 -26.96 -4.77 -8.02
CA ASP A 96 -25.90 -4.51 -7.05
C ASP A 96 -25.56 -3.01 -6.92
N SER A 97 -26.45 -2.32 -6.22
CA SER A 97 -26.25 -0.92 -5.82
C SER A 97 -25.25 -0.71 -4.68
N PHE A 98 -24.81 -1.79 -4.02
CA PHE A 98 -23.96 -1.68 -2.82
C PHE A 98 -22.49 -1.49 -3.18
N THR A 99 -22.01 -2.20 -4.22
CA THR A 99 -20.58 -2.22 -4.55
C THR A 99 -20.04 -0.83 -4.91
N GLU A 100 -20.79 -0.02 -5.65
CA GLU A 100 -20.39 1.35 -6.00
C GLU A 100 -20.77 2.41 -4.96
N PHE A 101 -21.48 2.04 -3.90
CA PHE A 101 -21.92 3.01 -2.88
C PHE A 101 -20.74 3.62 -2.11
N PHE A 102 -19.70 2.83 -1.85
CA PHE A 102 -18.54 3.26 -1.06
C PHE A 102 -17.32 3.60 -1.91
N PHE A 103 -17.03 2.81 -2.93
CA PHE A 103 -15.85 2.95 -3.76
C PHE A 103 -16.25 3.06 -5.23
N PRO A 104 -15.66 4.00 -6.00
CA PRO A 104 -15.87 4.04 -7.43
C PRO A 104 -15.43 2.73 -8.09
N ALA A 105 -16.18 2.28 -9.10
CA ALA A 105 -15.86 1.06 -9.84
C ALA A 105 -14.42 1.05 -10.36
N GLY A 106 -13.78 -0.12 -10.27
CA GLY A 106 -12.40 -0.34 -10.73
C GLY A 106 -11.30 0.16 -9.78
N THR A 107 -11.63 0.90 -8.72
CA THR A 107 -10.64 1.49 -7.80
C THR A 107 -10.25 0.60 -6.61
N PHE A 108 -10.96 -0.51 -6.41
CA PHE A 108 -10.76 -1.37 -5.26
C PHE A 108 -10.79 -2.86 -5.65
N THR A 109 -10.03 -3.68 -4.93
CA THR A 109 -9.91 -5.11 -5.15
C THR A 109 -9.90 -5.80 -3.80
N ILE A 110 -10.75 -6.80 -3.63
CA ILE A 110 -10.72 -7.67 -2.46
C ILE A 110 -9.79 -8.84 -2.78
N LEU A 111 -8.71 -8.97 -2.04
CA LEU A 111 -7.76 -10.07 -2.20
C LEU A 111 -8.24 -11.31 -1.45
N SER A 112 -7.71 -12.48 -1.81
CA SER A 112 -7.80 -13.65 -0.93
C SER A 112 -6.72 -13.60 0.13
N ALA A 113 -6.99 -14.16 1.32
CA ALA A 113 -6.04 -14.18 2.43
C ALA A 113 -4.66 -14.78 2.07
N ASN A 114 -4.60 -15.64 1.05
CA ASN A 114 -3.37 -16.30 0.62
C ASN A 114 -2.75 -15.69 -0.66
N LEU A 115 -3.35 -14.66 -1.26
CA LEU A 115 -2.94 -14.16 -2.58
C LEU A 115 -1.48 -13.71 -2.59
N LEU A 116 -1.08 -12.91 -1.61
CA LEU A 116 0.27 -12.37 -1.53
C LEU A 116 1.33 -13.45 -1.28
N ARG A 117 0.95 -14.61 -0.73
CA ARG A 117 1.89 -15.72 -0.51
C ARG A 117 2.44 -16.25 -1.83
N ILE A 118 1.64 -16.19 -2.89
CA ILE A 118 2.06 -16.59 -4.25
C ILE A 118 3.20 -15.68 -4.74
N PHE A 119 3.07 -14.37 -4.51
CA PHE A 119 4.06 -13.39 -4.95
C PHE A 119 5.28 -13.32 -4.03
N GLY A 120 5.10 -13.45 -2.71
CA GLY A 120 6.21 -13.46 -1.73
C GLY A 120 7.18 -14.60 -1.97
N MET A 121 6.67 -15.80 -2.28
CA MET A 121 7.50 -16.95 -2.65
C MET A 121 8.36 -16.70 -3.90
N MET A 122 7.90 -15.88 -4.84
CA MET A 122 8.66 -15.54 -6.06
C MET A 122 9.79 -14.53 -5.80
N LEU A 123 9.62 -13.65 -4.81
CA LEU A 123 10.56 -12.57 -4.53
C LEU A 123 11.50 -12.86 -3.36
N ARG A 124 11.36 -14.03 -2.70
CA ARG A 124 12.11 -14.43 -1.50
C ARG A 124 12.02 -13.39 -0.37
N LEU A 125 10.86 -12.76 -0.26
CA LEU A 125 10.45 -11.97 0.90
C LEU A 125 9.90 -12.89 2.00
#